data_AF-Q0U0Q5-F1
#
_entry.id   AF-Q0U0Q5-F1
#
_cell.length_a   1.000
_cell.length_b   1.000
_cell.length_c   1.000
_cell.angle_alpha   90.00
_cell.angle_beta   90.00
_cell.angle_gamma   90.00
#
_symmetry.space_group_name_H-M   'P 1'
#
loop_
_entity.id
_entity.type
_entity.pdbx_description
1 polymer ?
#
loop_
_entity_poly.entity_id
_entity_poly.type
_entity_poly.pdbx_seq_one_letter_code
_entity_poly.pdbx_strand_id
1 'polypeptide(L)'
;MDKSNMATEGSYTGKLALATLAADLGVTAGVLKVVLEEAFDIMQDTNTGAPGLFLHMALARRGYQVDGQVLYTKISQFRNIFARSLSDAPGQN
;
A
#
# COMPACT_ATOMS: atom_id res chain seq x y z
N MET A 1 28.51 18.68 -8.35
CA MET A 1 28.44 17.28 -8.84
C MET A 1 28.40 16.45 -7.57
N ASP A 2 27.39 15.66 -7.24
CA ASP A 2 26.38 15.00 -8.06
C ASP A 2 25.02 15.02 -7.36
N LYS A 3 23.96 14.81 -8.12
CA LYS A 3 22.57 15.06 -7.76
C LYS A 3 22.12 14.08 -6.67
N SER A 4 21.47 14.59 -5.62
CA SER A 4 20.62 13.83 -4.70
C SER A 4 19.38 13.30 -5.43
N ASN A 5 19.60 12.51 -6.49
CA ASN A 5 18.61 12.00 -7.43
C ASN A 5 18.29 10.53 -7.10
N MET A 6 17.85 10.27 -5.87
CA MET A 6 17.40 8.93 -5.49
C MET A 6 16.25 8.98 -4.49
N ALA A 7 15.33 9.92 -4.68
CA ALA A 7 14.01 9.92 -4.04
C ALA A 7 12.88 9.61 -5.05
N THR A 8 13.19 9.06 -6.23
CA THR A 8 12.25 9.10 -7.36
C THR A 8 11.56 7.78 -7.67
N GLU A 9 11.94 6.68 -7.04
CA GLU A 9 11.31 5.39 -7.32
C GLU A 9 11.31 4.56 -6.04
N GLY A 10 10.14 4.18 -5.53
CA GLY A 10 10.08 3.16 -4.47
C GLY A 10 10.97 1.98 -4.85
N SER A 11 11.62 1.35 -3.86
CA SER A 11 12.50 0.20 -4.09
C SER A 11 11.83 -0.79 -5.04
N TYR A 12 12.59 -1.46 -5.90
CA TYR A 12 12.05 -2.48 -6.80
C TYR A 12 11.08 -3.43 -6.07
N THR A 13 11.43 -3.79 -4.84
CA THR A 13 10.60 -4.60 -3.93
C THR A 13 9.30 -3.90 -3.50
N GLY A 14 9.34 -2.60 -3.18
CA GLY A 14 8.14 -1.83 -2.87
C GLY A 14 7.18 -1.71 -4.07
N LYS A 15 7.71 -1.47 -5.27
CA LYS A 15 6.92 -1.47 -6.52
C LYS A 15 6.31 -2.84 -6.81
N LEU A 16 7.09 -3.91 -6.64
CA LEU A 16 6.63 -5.28 -6.83
C LEU A 16 5.54 -5.66 -5.81
N ALA A 17 5.75 -5.35 -4.53
CA ALA A 17 4.77 -5.63 -3.49
C ALA A 17 3.44 -4.88 -3.72
N LEU A 18 3.52 -3.62 -4.18
CA LEU A 18 2.34 -2.85 -4.56
C LEU A 18 1.62 -3.45 -5.78
N ALA A 19 2.36 -3.88 -6.80
CA ALA A 19 1.80 -4.55 -7.98
C ALA A 19 1.12 -5.87 -7.61
N THR A 20 1.73 -6.67 -6.74
CA THR A 20 1.14 -7.92 -6.23
C THR A 20 -0.14 -7.65 -5.44
N LEU A 21 -0.14 -6.64 -4.55
CA LEU A 21 -1.35 -6.26 -3.81
C LEU A 21 -2.46 -5.79 -4.75
N ALA A 22 -2.13 -5.02 -5.78
CA ALA A 22 -3.10 -4.58 -6.78
C ALA A 22 -3.73 -5.76 -7.52
N ALA A 23 -2.88 -6.71 -7.98
CA ALA A 23 -3.33 -7.91 -8.65
C ALA A 23 -4.22 -8.78 -7.75
N ASP A 24 -3.85 -8.94 -6.48
CA ASP A 24 -4.62 -9.67 -5.48
C ASP A 24 -6.00 -9.05 -5.20
N LEU A 25 -6.10 -7.73 -5.31
CA LEU A 25 -7.34 -6.97 -5.16
C LEU A 25 -8.13 -6.87 -6.47
N GLY A 26 -7.63 -7.44 -7.57
CA GLY A 26 -8.27 -7.35 -8.89
C GLY A 26 -8.26 -5.95 -9.49
N VAL A 27 -7.33 -5.08 -9.07
CA VAL A 27 -7.21 -3.70 -9.56
C VAL A 27 -5.87 -3.46 -10.22
N THR A 28 -5.75 -2.38 -10.98
CA THR A 28 -4.45 -1.97 -11.53
C THR A 28 -3.61 -1.26 -10.45
N ALA A 29 -2.28 -1.27 -10.60
CA ALA A 29 -1.39 -0.56 -9.67
C ALA A 29 -1.70 0.96 -9.60
N GLY A 30 -2.15 1.55 -10.71
CA GLY A 30 -2.60 2.94 -10.77
C GLY A 30 -3.85 3.19 -9.92
N VAL A 31 -4.85 2.30 -10.01
CA VAL A 31 -6.05 2.36 -9.17
C VAL A 31 -5.69 2.20 -7.70
N LEU A 32 -4.84 1.22 -7.35
CA LEU A 32 -4.43 1.00 -5.97
C LEU A 32 -3.70 2.23 -5.39
N LYS A 33 -2.84 2.89 -6.18
CA LYS A 33 -2.18 4.13 -5.74
C LYS A 33 -3.18 5.21 -5.35
N VAL A 34 -4.17 5.45 -6.20
CA VAL A 34 -5.21 6.46 -5.95
C VAL A 34 -6.06 6.09 -4.74
N VAL A 35 -6.40 4.81 -4.59
CA VAL A 35 -7.15 4.30 -3.43
C VAL A 35 -6.35 4.43 -2.13
N LEU A 36 -5.03 4.26 -2.16
CA LEU A 36 -4.14 4.47 -1.01
C LEU A 36 -4.06 5.95 -0.62
N GLU A 37 -3.99 6.86 -1.61
CA GLU A 37 -4.02 8.30 -1.39
C GLU A 37 -5.34 8.72 -0.72
N GLU A 38 -6.49 8.25 -1.23
CA GLU A 38 -7.79 8.52 -0.61
C GLU A 38 -7.91 7.94 0.80
N ALA A 39 -7.41 6.72 1.04
CA ALA A 39 -7.41 6.12 2.36
C ALA A 39 -6.57 6.93 3.37
N PHE A 40 -5.46 7.51 2.90
CA PHE A 40 -4.60 8.38 3.69
C PHE A 40 -5.28 9.71 4.02
N ASP A 41 -5.97 10.32 3.06
CA ASP A 41 -6.75 11.55 3.28
C ASP A 41 -7.84 11.34 4.34
N ILE A 42 -8.61 10.24 4.24
CA ILE A 42 -9.64 9.89 5.23
C ILE A 42 -9.03 9.68 6.63
N MET A 43 -7.85 9.07 6.70
CA MET A 43 -7.14 8.85 7.96
C MET A 43 -6.74 10.18 8.62
N GLN A 44 -6.26 11.15 7.83
CA GLN A 44 -5.92 12.49 8.33
C GLN A 44 -7.14 13.24 8.86
N ASP A 45 -8.26 13.13 8.16
CA ASP A 45 -9.50 13.82 8.53
C ASP A 45 -10.14 13.26 9.81
N THR A 46 -9.99 11.95 10.05
CA THR A 46 -10.71 11.26 11.13
C THR A 46 -9.88 11.06 12.40
N ASN A 47 -8.56 11.25 12.36
CA ASN A 47 -7.65 11.05 13.50
C ASN A 47 -7.82 9.68 14.22
N THR A 48 -8.34 8.66 13.53
CA THR A 48 -8.57 7.32 14.09
C THR A 48 -7.66 6.26 13.45
N GLY A 49 -7.33 5.23 14.23
CA GLY A 49 -6.21 4.32 13.96
C GLY A 49 -6.53 3.05 13.18
N ALA A 50 -7.42 3.07 12.18
CA ALA A 50 -7.79 1.88 11.42
C ALA A 50 -7.45 1.96 9.91
N PRO A 51 -6.16 1.94 9.51
CA PRO A 51 -5.74 2.07 8.10
C PRO A 51 -6.42 1.09 7.15
N GLY A 52 -6.65 -0.16 7.57
CA GLY A 52 -7.32 -1.15 6.74
C GLY A 52 -8.81 -0.85 6.51
N LEU A 53 -9.48 -0.20 7.46
CA LEU A 53 -10.86 0.26 7.29
C LEU A 53 -10.93 1.38 6.25
N PHE A 54 -10.01 2.34 6.29
CA PHE A 54 -9.99 3.43 5.32
C PHE A 54 -9.68 2.95 3.91
N LEU A 55 -8.78 1.95 3.80
CA LEU A 55 -8.53 1.31 2.51
C LEU A 55 -9.78 0.61 1.96
N HIS A 56 -10.51 -0.07 2.83
CA HIS A 56 -11.78 -0.68 2.47
C HIS A 56 -12.82 0.36 2.01
N MET A 57 -12.94 1.47 2.75
CA MET A 57 -13.85 2.56 2.39
C MET A 57 -13.47 3.22 1.06
N ALA A 58 -12.18 3.45 0.81
CA ALA A 58 -11.68 4.03 -0.45
C ALA A 58 -11.98 3.10 -1.63
N LEU A 59 -11.74 1.79 -1.50
CA LEU A 59 -12.14 0.79 -2.50
C LEU A 59 -13.65 0.85 -2.78
N ALA A 60 -14.47 0.86 -1.73
CA ALA A 60 -15.92 0.90 -1.86
C ALA A 60 -16.43 2.18 -2.53
N ARG A 61 -15.87 3.35 -2.20
CA ARG A 61 -16.19 4.65 -2.85
C ARG A 61 -15.93 4.64 -4.35
N ARG A 62 -14.94 3.86 -4.78
CA ARG A 62 -14.55 3.68 -6.18
C ARG A 62 -15.31 2.55 -6.90
N GLY A 63 -16.22 1.87 -6.21
CA GLY A 63 -17.02 0.77 -6.75
C GLY A 63 -16.36 -0.61 -6.70
N TYR A 64 -15.22 -0.75 -6.00
CA TYR A 64 -14.56 -2.04 -5.80
C TYR A 64 -15.11 -2.70 -4.54
N GLN A 65 -15.92 -3.75 -4.74
CA GLN A 65 -16.41 -4.57 -3.64
C GLN A 65 -15.38 -5.66 -3.34
N VAL A 66 -14.60 -5.45 -2.29
CA VAL A 66 -13.65 -6.43 -1.76
C VAL A 66 -14.18 -6.90 -0.41
N ASP A 67 -14.24 -8.21 -0.18
CA ASP A 67 -14.57 -8.74 1.13
C ASP A 67 -13.55 -8.24 2.17
N GLY A 68 -14.03 -7.71 3.29
CA GLY A 68 -13.17 -7.14 4.33
C GLY A 68 -12.17 -8.17 4.90
N GLN A 69 -12.58 -9.41 5.12
CA GLN A 69 -11.68 -10.47 5.61
C GLN A 69 -10.57 -10.78 4.60
N VAL A 70 -10.92 -10.82 3.32
CA VAL A 70 -9.95 -11.00 2.23
C VAL A 70 -8.98 -9.82 2.21
N LEU A 71 -9.49 -8.59 2.24
CA LEU A 71 -8.70 -7.37 2.25
C LEU A 71 -7.72 -7.34 3.42
N TYR A 72 -8.17 -7.58 4.65
CA TYR A 72 -7.30 -7.59 5.83
C TYR A 72 -6.21 -8.66 5.76
N THR A 73 -6.56 -9.85 5.24
CA THR A 73 -5.59 -10.93 5.02
C THR A 73 -4.51 -10.51 4.01
N LYS A 74 -4.91 -9.90 2.89
CA LYS A 74 -3.98 -9.42 1.85
C LYS A 74 -3.09 -8.27 2.33
N ILE A 75 -3.63 -7.32 3.09
CA ILE A 75 -2.85 -6.26 3.72
C ILE A 75 -1.82 -6.85 4.70
N SER A 76 -2.22 -7.84 5.52
CA SER A 76 -1.32 -8.50 6.46
C SER A 76 -0.15 -9.20 5.74
N GLN A 77 -0.45 -9.93 4.66
CA GLN A 77 0.57 -10.57 3.81
C GLN A 77 1.51 -9.54 3.18
N PHE A 78 0.97 -8.45 2.60
CA PHE A 78 1.76 -7.34 2.07
C PHE A 78 2.71 -6.76 3.13
N ARG A 79 2.19 -6.47 4.34
CA ARG A 79 3.01 -5.93 5.44
C ARG A 79 4.14 -6.87 5.83
N ASN A 80 3.89 -8.18 5.88
CA ASN A 80 4.91 -9.17 6.22
C ASN A 80 6.01 -9.25 5.15
N ILE A 81 5.64 -9.23 3.87
CA ILE A 81 6.60 -9.23 2.76
C ILE A 81 7.40 -7.92 2.75
N PHE A 82 6.71 -6.79 2.92
CA PHE A 82 7.34 -5.48 2.94
C PHE A 82 8.30 -5.32 4.13
N ALA A 83 7.90 -5.76 5.33
CA ALA A 83 8.76 -5.74 6.51
C ALA A 83 10.04 -6.57 6.31
N ARG A 84 9.92 -7.78 5.76
CA ARG A 84 11.09 -8.61 5.40
C ARG A 84 12.00 -7.91 4.40
N SER A 85 11.43 -7.25 3.39
CA SER A 85 12.22 -6.50 2.40
C SER A 85 12.96 -5.29 2.98
N LEU A 86 12.46 -4.70 4.07
CA LEU A 86 13.15 -3.64 4.81
C LEU A 86 14.25 -4.20 5.71
N SER A 87 14.05 -5.38 6.30
CA SER A 87 15.07 -6.07 7.10
C SER A 87 16.25 -6.57 6.26
N ASP A 88 16.02 -6.96 5.01
CA ASP A 88 17.06 -7.40 4.06
C ASP A 88 17.77 -6.23 3.35
N ALA A 89 17.39 -4.98 3.62
CA ALA A 89 18.06 -3.81 3.05
C ALA A 89 19.42 -3.60 3.75
N PRO A 90 20.56 -3.64 3.03
CA PRO A 90 21.88 -3.43 3.62
C PRO A 90 22.00 -1.98 4.08
N GLY A 91 21.89 -1.73 5.39
CA GLY A 91 22.06 -0.38 5.96
C GLY A 91 21.42 -0.08 7.31
N GLN A 92 20.85 -1.05 8.03
CA GLN A 92 20.45 -0.85 9.44
C GLN A 92 21.25 -1.76 10.36
N ASN A 93 22.49 -1.36 10.64
CA ASN A 93 23.29 -1.71 11.82
C ASN A 93 24.06 -0.47 12.25
#